data_AF-A0A838FK97-F1
#
_entry.id   AF-A0A838FK97-F1
#
_cell.length_a   1.000
_cell.length_b   1.000
_cell.length_c   1.000
_cell.angle_alpha   90.00
_cell.angle_beta   90.00
_cell.angle_gamma   90.00
#
_symmetry.space_group_name_H-M   'P 1'
#
loop_
_entity.id
_entity.type
_entity.pdbx_description
1 polymer ?
#
loop_
_entity_poly.entity_id
_entity_poly.type
_entity_poly.pdbx_seq_one_letter_code
_entity_poly.pdbx_strand_id
1 'polypeptide(L)'
;MSADGGASSGLAPPGGRGGAGQPRAASSSTKALTIGAVCKQLEREFPEISISKIRYLEDQKLVSPQRTRGGYRLYGPTDVQRLRTILKLQRDEFLPLRVIRQELASGRTESDVSQGSMPDPRALRRASLSAPSRAAELPLSEVLEDTGAEASLVRELEEYGVIRGERRDGETLYDETDREIVRAVAQLARFGVGGRNLRVFRTSADREAALLEQILAPALRSRNPERRREAVEALENLATIASHLKHLLLVRDLRKLTS
;
A
#
# COMPACT_ATOMS: atom_id res chain seq x y z
N MET A 1 -35.86 65.74 36.97
CA MET A 1 -37.29 65.37 36.89
C MET A 1 -37.73 65.65 35.47
N SER A 2 -38.44 64.71 34.84
CA SER A 2 -39.35 64.90 33.68
C SER A 2 -38.73 65.49 32.40
N ALA A 3 -38.61 64.74 31.30
CA ALA A 3 -39.65 64.29 30.36
C ALA A 3 -40.21 65.43 29.46
N ASP A 4 -40.30 65.07 28.17
CA ASP A 4 -41.04 65.71 27.06
C ASP A 4 -40.41 66.94 26.39
N GLY A 5 -40.39 67.10 25.07
CA GLY A 5 -40.99 66.31 23.98
C GLY A 5 -40.80 67.02 22.63
N GLY A 6 -41.20 66.34 21.55
CA GLY A 6 -41.36 66.89 20.19
C GLY A 6 -40.31 66.39 19.18
N ALA A 7 -40.65 65.85 18.00
CA ALA A 7 -41.93 65.74 17.33
C ALA A 7 -41.91 64.59 16.29
N SER A 8 -42.94 63.75 16.38
CA SER A 8 -43.82 63.18 15.33
C SER A 8 -43.40 62.98 13.86
N SER A 9 -44.00 61.89 13.35
CA SER A 9 -44.39 61.55 11.97
C SER A 9 -43.36 60.72 11.21
N GLY A 10 -43.62 59.50 10.76
CA GLY A 10 -44.87 58.77 10.58
C GLY A 10 -44.74 57.93 9.30
N LEU A 11 -45.38 56.76 9.32
CA LEU A 11 -45.68 55.87 8.17
C LEU A 11 -44.67 54.76 7.79
N ALA A 12 -45.07 53.53 8.10
CA ALA A 12 -44.80 52.29 7.36
C ALA A 12 -46.18 51.68 6.98
N PRO A 13 -46.32 50.56 6.22
CA PRO A 13 -45.39 49.71 5.46
C PRO A 13 -46.01 49.44 4.03
N PRO A 14 -45.86 48.29 3.30
CA PRO A 14 -45.01 47.11 3.44
C PRO A 14 -44.35 46.56 2.14
N GLY A 15 -43.38 45.65 2.33
CA GLY A 15 -43.18 44.49 1.46
C GLY A 15 -42.17 44.64 0.32
N GLY A 16 -41.06 43.87 0.39
CA GLY A 16 -40.15 43.77 -0.75
C GLY A 16 -38.81 43.13 -0.43
N ARG A 17 -38.80 41.78 -0.43
CA ARG A 17 -37.71 40.87 -0.77
C ARG A 17 -36.31 41.49 -0.99
N GLY A 18 -35.32 41.01 -0.25
CA GLY A 18 -33.92 41.27 -0.59
C GLY A 18 -32.88 40.77 0.41
N GLY A 19 -33.07 39.60 1.01
CA GLY A 19 -31.97 38.93 1.73
C GLY A 19 -30.92 38.49 0.72
N ALA A 20 -29.84 39.27 0.59
CA ALA A 20 -28.62 38.85 -0.11
C ALA A 20 -27.97 37.72 0.70
N GLY A 21 -28.47 36.50 0.45
CA GLY A 21 -27.84 35.27 0.90
C GLY A 21 -26.46 35.18 0.28
N GLN A 22 -25.44 35.06 1.12
CA GLN A 22 -24.18 34.44 0.73
C GLN A 22 -24.50 33.09 0.07
N PRO A 23 -23.94 32.78 -1.11
CA PRO A 23 -24.10 31.46 -1.70
C PRO A 23 -23.34 30.47 -0.83
N ARG A 24 -24.07 29.84 0.09
CA ARG A 24 -23.66 28.59 0.73
C ARG A 24 -23.46 27.62 -0.42
N ALA A 25 -22.20 27.29 -0.71
CA ALA A 25 -21.80 26.34 -1.73
C ALA A 25 -22.72 25.11 -1.63
N ALA A 26 -23.50 24.86 -2.69
CA ALA A 26 -24.31 23.68 -2.80
C ALA A 26 -23.36 22.47 -2.77
N SER A 27 -23.29 21.79 -1.63
CA SER A 27 -22.72 20.46 -1.57
C SER A 27 -23.54 19.60 -2.52
N SER A 28 -22.97 19.17 -3.64
CA SER A 28 -23.60 18.21 -4.53
C SER A 28 -23.96 16.98 -3.69
N SER A 29 -25.24 16.80 -3.40
CA SER A 29 -25.75 15.69 -2.60
C SER A 29 -25.61 14.42 -3.42
N THR A 30 -24.41 13.86 -3.43
CA THR A 30 -24.14 12.59 -4.08
C THR A 30 -24.84 11.53 -3.22
N LYS A 31 -25.89 10.93 -3.80
CA LYS A 31 -26.83 10.06 -3.10
C LYS A 31 -26.10 8.90 -2.43
N ALA A 32 -26.33 8.71 -1.12
CA ALA A 32 -25.85 7.53 -0.41
C ALA A 32 -26.56 6.27 -0.94
N LEU A 33 -25.82 5.16 -1.06
CA LEU A 33 -26.27 3.93 -1.70
C LEU A 33 -26.47 2.80 -0.68
N THR A 34 -27.43 1.91 -0.94
CA THR A 34 -27.59 0.67 -0.17
C THR A 34 -26.57 -0.38 -0.61
N ILE A 35 -26.28 -1.37 0.24
CA ILE A 35 -25.28 -2.41 -0.05
C ILE A 35 -25.55 -3.15 -1.38
N GLY A 36 -26.83 -3.38 -1.72
CA GLY A 36 -27.21 -4.01 -2.98
C GLY A 36 -26.95 -3.11 -4.19
N ALA A 37 -27.19 -1.81 -4.07
CA ALA A 37 -26.89 -0.84 -5.12
C ALA A 37 -25.37 -0.70 -5.34
N VAL A 38 -24.58 -0.69 -4.25
CA VAL A 38 -23.10 -0.70 -4.32
C VAL A 38 -22.59 -1.97 -5.01
N CYS A 39 -23.13 -3.14 -4.65
CA CYS A 39 -22.74 -4.41 -5.26
C CYS A 39 -22.95 -4.38 -6.78
N LYS A 40 -24.15 -4.01 -7.25
CA LYS A 40 -24.45 -3.87 -8.68
C LYS A 40 -23.56 -2.86 -9.40
N GLN A 41 -23.18 -1.79 -8.72
CA GLN A 41 -22.30 -0.77 -9.30
C GLN A 41 -20.87 -1.29 -9.49
N LEU A 42 -20.36 -2.04 -8.51
CA LEU A 42 -19.00 -2.60 -8.54
C LEU A 42 -18.88 -3.83 -9.43
N GLU A 43 -19.97 -4.59 -9.61
CA GLU A 43 -20.01 -5.83 -10.40
C GLU A 43 -19.57 -5.64 -11.86
N ARG A 44 -19.79 -4.44 -12.42
CA ARG A 44 -19.33 -4.09 -13.78
C ARG A 44 -17.81 -4.13 -13.94
N GLU A 45 -17.07 -3.83 -12.87
CA GLU A 45 -15.60 -3.77 -12.87
C GLU A 45 -14.99 -4.97 -12.12
N PHE A 46 -15.75 -5.58 -11.20
CA PHE A 46 -15.34 -6.71 -10.37
C PHE A 46 -16.44 -7.79 -10.39
N PRO A 47 -16.46 -8.69 -11.39
CA PRO A 47 -17.54 -9.67 -11.56
C PRO A 47 -17.72 -10.64 -10.38
N GLU A 48 -16.68 -10.85 -9.57
CA GLU A 48 -16.70 -11.72 -8.39
C GLU A 48 -17.23 -11.03 -7.12
N ILE A 49 -17.59 -9.74 -7.19
CA ILE A 49 -18.07 -9.00 -6.02
C ILE A 49 -19.44 -9.53 -5.57
N SER A 50 -19.59 -9.69 -4.26
CA SER A 50 -20.86 -10.10 -3.65
C SER A 50 -21.18 -9.24 -2.43
N ILE A 51 -22.45 -9.24 -2.03
CA ILE A 51 -22.89 -8.59 -0.78
C ILE A 51 -22.11 -9.15 0.43
N SER A 52 -21.85 -10.47 0.45
CA SER A 52 -21.06 -11.13 1.49
C SER A 52 -19.63 -10.59 1.53
N LYS A 53 -19.00 -10.39 0.38
CA LYS A 53 -17.65 -9.80 0.28
C LYS A 53 -17.63 -8.35 0.79
N ILE A 54 -18.62 -7.53 0.45
CA ILE A 54 -18.71 -6.14 0.94
C ILE A 54 -18.89 -6.09 2.46
N ARG A 55 -19.76 -6.95 3.02
CA ARG A 55 -19.93 -7.07 4.48
C ARG A 55 -18.66 -7.52 5.17
N TYR A 56 -17.97 -8.49 4.59
CA TYR A 56 -16.70 -8.95 5.12
C TYR A 56 -15.66 -7.82 5.17
N LEU A 57 -15.54 -6.98 4.13
CA LEU A 57 -14.64 -5.82 4.13
C LEU A 57 -15.02 -4.75 5.18
N GLU A 58 -16.31 -4.55 5.43
CA GLU A 58 -16.81 -3.71 6.53
C GLU A 58 -16.44 -4.30 7.91
N ASP A 59 -16.65 -5.61 8.12
CA ASP A 59 -16.32 -6.29 9.37
C ASP A 59 -14.82 -6.24 9.65
N GLN A 60 -14.00 -6.30 8.60
CA GLN A 60 -12.55 -6.08 8.66
C GLN A 60 -12.16 -4.59 8.82
N LYS A 61 -13.11 -3.70 9.08
CA LYS A 61 -12.92 -2.26 9.35
C LYS A 61 -12.21 -1.50 8.23
N LEU A 62 -12.32 -1.97 7.00
CA LEU A 62 -11.73 -1.29 5.84
C LEU A 62 -12.66 -0.21 5.27
N VAL A 63 -13.96 -0.31 5.55
CA VAL A 63 -15.00 0.66 5.17
C VAL A 63 -15.96 0.80 6.34
N SER A 64 -16.48 2.02 6.56
CA SER A 64 -17.36 2.32 7.69
C SER A 64 -18.60 3.08 7.21
N PRO A 65 -19.57 2.38 6.60
CA PRO A 65 -20.77 3.01 6.08
C PRO A 65 -21.62 3.60 7.21
N GLN A 66 -22.33 4.69 6.93
CA GLN A 66 -23.26 5.27 7.88
C GLN A 66 -24.45 4.34 8.12
N ARG A 67 -24.96 4.34 9.34
CA ARG A 67 -26.22 3.66 9.68
C ARG A 67 -27.32 4.69 9.92
N THR A 68 -28.50 4.40 9.39
CA THR A 68 -29.69 5.22 9.67
C THR A 68 -30.29 4.86 11.02
N ARG A 69 -31.23 5.68 11.50
CA ARG A 69 -32.03 5.39 12.71
C ARG A 69 -32.78 4.05 12.62
N GLY A 70 -33.06 3.57 11.40
CA GLY A 70 -33.67 2.26 11.13
C GLY A 70 -32.68 1.10 10.96
N GLY A 71 -31.38 1.32 11.19
CA GLY A 71 -30.36 0.24 11.23
C GLY A 71 -29.83 -0.24 9.88
N TYR A 72 -30.29 0.33 8.75
CA TYR A 72 -29.75 -0.01 7.43
C TYR A 72 -28.48 0.77 7.09
N ARG A 73 -27.61 0.16 6.28
CA ARG A 73 -26.31 0.70 5.86
C ARG A 73 -26.46 1.60 4.65
N LEU A 74 -25.84 2.77 4.72
CA LEU A 74 -25.72 3.73 3.64
C LEU A 74 -24.24 3.98 3.36
N TYR A 75 -23.83 3.65 2.14
CA TYR A 75 -22.48 3.86 1.64
C TYR A 75 -22.43 5.21 0.92
N GLY A 76 -21.54 6.08 1.35
CA GLY A 76 -21.26 7.33 0.68
C GLY A 76 -20.37 7.15 -0.55
N PRO A 77 -20.11 8.22 -1.32
CA PRO A 77 -19.23 8.19 -2.48
C PRO A 77 -17.81 7.76 -2.10
N THR A 78 -17.33 8.24 -0.95
CA THR A 78 -16.01 7.90 -0.40
C THR A 78 -15.91 6.41 -0.06
N ASP A 79 -16.96 5.81 0.47
CA ASP A 79 -16.99 4.37 0.78
C ASP A 79 -16.92 3.53 -0.49
N VAL A 80 -17.65 3.93 -1.54
CA VAL A 80 -17.64 3.23 -2.84
C VAL A 80 -16.27 3.36 -3.50
N GLN A 81 -15.65 4.54 -3.46
CA GLN A 81 -14.31 4.72 -3.99
C GLN A 81 -13.29 3.89 -3.22
N ARG A 82 -13.40 3.84 -1.89
CA ARG A 82 -12.56 3.00 -1.03
C ARG A 82 -12.72 1.52 -1.34
N LEU A 83 -13.95 1.04 -1.55
CA LEU A 83 -14.22 -0.34 -1.99
C LEU A 83 -13.56 -0.63 -3.34
N ARG A 84 -13.63 0.26 -4.32
CA ARG A 84 -12.92 0.09 -5.60
C ARG A 84 -11.42 -0.06 -5.39
N THR A 85 -10.81 0.83 -4.61
CA THR A 85 -9.37 0.77 -4.34
C THR A 85 -8.99 -0.56 -3.67
N ILE A 86 -9.74 -0.99 -2.64
CA ILE A 86 -9.51 -2.29 -1.99
C ILE A 86 -9.58 -3.43 -3.02
N LEU A 87 -10.62 -3.46 -3.85
CA LEU A 87 -10.83 -4.53 -4.81
C LEU A 87 -9.76 -4.55 -5.91
N LYS A 88 -9.26 -3.39 -6.36
CA LYS A 88 -8.10 -3.30 -7.26
C LYS A 88 -6.84 -3.82 -6.60
N LEU A 89 -6.54 -3.37 -5.39
CA LEU A 89 -5.37 -3.83 -4.64
C LEU A 89 -5.43 -5.35 -4.36
N GLN A 90 -6.62 -5.94 -4.27
CA GLN A 90 -6.77 -7.40 -4.16
C GLN A 90 -6.67 -8.13 -5.49
N ARG A 91 -7.24 -7.58 -6.57
CA ARG A 91 -7.33 -8.23 -7.90
C ARG A 91 -6.04 -8.09 -8.70
N ASP A 92 -5.48 -6.88 -8.70
CA ASP A 92 -4.36 -6.49 -9.55
C ASP A 92 -3.03 -6.63 -8.79
N GLU A 93 -3.05 -6.47 -7.47
CA GLU A 93 -1.84 -6.44 -6.62
C GLU A 93 -1.84 -7.48 -5.49
N PHE A 94 -2.90 -8.28 -5.37
CA PHE A 94 -3.02 -9.39 -4.40
C PHE A 94 -2.66 -9.06 -2.94
N LEU A 95 -2.90 -7.82 -2.50
CA LEU A 95 -2.49 -7.36 -1.18
C LEU A 95 -3.35 -7.99 -0.05
N PRO A 96 -2.72 -8.46 1.05
CA PRO A 96 -3.45 -8.87 2.25
C PRO A 96 -4.21 -7.70 2.88
N LEU A 97 -5.39 -7.96 3.46
CA LEU A 97 -6.26 -6.92 4.05
C LEU A 97 -5.57 -6.07 5.12
N ARG A 98 -4.62 -6.64 5.86
CA ARG A 98 -3.82 -5.90 6.84
C ARG A 98 -2.96 -4.82 6.17
N VAL A 99 -2.36 -5.14 5.04
CA VAL A 99 -1.53 -4.22 4.23
C VAL A 99 -2.43 -3.18 3.58
N ILE A 100 -3.56 -3.59 3.00
CA ILE A 100 -4.56 -2.67 2.44
C ILE A 100 -5.06 -1.68 3.50
N ARG A 101 -5.26 -2.13 4.75
CA ARG A 101 -5.65 -1.23 5.84
C ARG A 101 -4.60 -0.15 6.08
N GLN A 102 -3.32 -0.53 6.07
CA GLN A 102 -2.21 0.40 6.24
C GLN A 102 -2.12 1.39 5.06
N GLU A 103 -2.29 0.89 3.84
CA GLU A 103 -2.34 1.68 2.60
C GLU A 103 -3.49 2.70 2.57
N LEU A 104 -4.65 2.33 3.12
CA LEU A 104 -5.81 3.22 3.21
C LEU A 104 -5.73 4.18 4.41
N ALA A 105 -4.92 3.88 5.42
CA ALA A 105 -4.70 4.70 6.60
C ALA A 105 -3.60 5.74 6.39
N SER A 106 -2.60 5.44 5.56
CA SER A 106 -1.57 6.38 5.12
C SER A 106 -2.09 7.48 4.17
N GLY A 107 -3.40 7.55 3.95
CA GLY A 107 -4.05 8.74 3.44
C GLY A 107 -3.63 9.13 2.02
N ARG A 108 -3.32 8.18 1.13
CA ARG A 108 -3.06 8.45 -0.30
C ARG A 108 -4.33 8.91 -1.05
N THR A 109 -4.82 10.09 -0.69
CA THR A 109 -5.06 11.15 -1.68
C THR A 109 -3.72 11.85 -1.79
N GLU A 110 -3.25 12.13 -3.00
CA GLU A 110 -1.96 12.78 -3.26
C GLU A 110 -1.71 13.95 -2.30
N SER A 111 -0.91 13.75 -1.25
CA SER A 111 -0.16 14.75 -0.48
C SER A 111 0.27 14.16 0.88
N ASP A 112 1.56 14.32 1.13
CA ASP A 112 2.28 14.26 2.40
C ASP A 112 2.83 12.92 2.93
N VAL A 113 4.15 12.95 2.99
CA VAL A 113 5.09 12.03 3.61
C VAL A 113 5.26 12.48 5.06
N SER A 114 5.11 11.58 6.04
CA SER A 114 6.08 11.34 7.13
C SER A 114 5.51 10.53 8.29
N GLN A 115 6.41 9.75 8.89
CA GLN A 115 6.38 9.07 10.20
C GLN A 115 5.87 7.62 10.25
N GLY A 116 6.79 6.70 10.57
CA GLY A 116 6.50 5.45 11.28
C GLY A 116 6.74 4.17 10.48
N SER A 117 7.97 3.66 10.55
CA SER A 117 8.51 2.47 9.87
C SER A 117 7.61 1.23 9.86
N MET A 118 7.06 0.97 8.68
CA MET A 118 6.96 -0.35 8.07
C MET A 118 7.65 -0.24 6.70
N PRO A 119 8.18 -1.33 6.12
CA PRO A 119 8.69 -1.28 4.75
C PRO A 119 7.61 -0.66 3.85
N ASP A 120 7.96 0.38 3.09
CA ASP A 120 7.03 1.00 2.15
C ASP A 120 6.51 -0.11 1.21
N PRO A 121 5.20 -0.33 1.10
CA PRO A 121 4.67 -1.28 0.13
C PRO A 121 5.08 -0.94 -1.31
N ARG A 122 5.48 0.31 -1.58
CA ARG A 122 6.15 0.70 -2.84
C ARG A 122 7.56 0.14 -2.97
N ALA A 123 8.31 -0.10 -1.88
CA ALA A 123 9.60 -0.79 -1.92
C ALA A 123 9.43 -2.26 -2.36
N LEU A 124 8.39 -2.93 -1.86
CA LEU A 124 8.01 -4.27 -2.34
C LEU A 124 7.55 -4.26 -3.82
N ARG A 125 6.89 -3.18 -4.28
CA ARG A 125 6.54 -2.99 -5.71
C ARG A 125 7.75 -2.59 -6.59
N ARG A 126 8.76 -1.91 -6.05
CA ARG A 126 9.97 -1.47 -6.78
C ARG A 126 10.94 -2.63 -7.03
N ALA A 127 10.90 -3.68 -6.21
CA ALA A 127 11.59 -4.94 -6.44
C ALA A 127 10.84 -5.85 -7.46
N SER A 128 10.38 -5.28 -8.59
CA SER A 128 9.83 -6.03 -9.73
C SER A 128 10.96 -6.46 -10.65
N LEU A 129 10.88 -7.69 -11.17
CA LEU A 129 11.84 -8.21 -12.15
C LEU A 129 11.81 -7.43 -13.48
N SER A 130 10.69 -6.75 -13.76
CA SER A 130 10.48 -5.94 -14.97
C SER A 130 10.71 -4.44 -14.80
N ALA A 131 10.90 -3.94 -13.58
CA ALA A 131 11.30 -2.55 -13.38
C ALA A 131 12.77 -2.40 -13.82
N PRO A 132 13.12 -1.41 -14.66
CA PRO A 132 14.52 -1.19 -14.99
C PRO A 132 15.26 -0.87 -13.69
N SER A 133 16.21 -1.75 -13.33
CA SER A 133 17.27 -1.52 -12.32
C SER A 133 18.25 -0.41 -12.74
N ARG A 134 17.75 0.62 -13.43
CA ARG A 134 18.38 1.93 -13.59
C ARG A 134 17.94 2.91 -12.50
N ALA A 135 17.17 2.43 -11.50
CA ALA A 135 16.94 3.17 -10.27
C ALA A 135 18.31 3.45 -9.65
N ALA A 136 18.63 4.74 -9.50
CA ALA A 136 19.86 5.33 -9.00
C ALA A 136 20.88 4.33 -8.42
N GLU A 137 22.06 4.25 -9.03
CA GLU A 137 23.21 3.61 -8.40
C GLU A 137 23.66 4.52 -7.25
N LEU A 138 23.49 4.05 -6.01
CA LEU A 138 23.67 4.83 -4.80
C LEU A 138 25.06 4.57 -4.22
N PRO A 139 25.84 5.61 -3.89
CA PRO A 139 27.06 5.42 -3.12
C PRO A 139 26.74 4.91 -1.71
N LEU A 140 27.71 4.25 -1.08
CA LEU A 140 27.56 3.74 0.29
C LEU A 140 27.05 4.82 1.26
N SER A 141 27.51 6.06 1.15
CA SER A 141 27.08 7.16 2.02
C SER A 141 25.57 7.40 1.96
N GLU A 142 24.99 7.41 0.76
CA GLU A 142 23.56 7.62 0.56
C GLU A 142 22.75 6.44 1.10
N VAL A 143 23.23 5.21 0.90
CA VAL A 143 22.61 4.01 1.50
C VAL A 143 22.59 4.09 3.02
N LEU A 144 23.68 4.52 3.66
CA LEU A 144 23.75 4.65 5.12
C LEU A 144 22.79 5.74 5.64
N GLU A 145 22.77 6.89 4.99
CA GLU A 145 21.87 8.01 5.33
C GLU A 145 20.40 7.60 5.22
N ASP A 146 20.02 6.99 4.09
CA ASP A 146 18.64 6.60 3.81
C ASP A 146 18.11 5.51 4.73
N THR A 147 18.96 4.55 5.08
CA THR A 147 18.57 3.34 5.82
C THR A 147 18.79 3.47 7.33
N GLY A 148 19.66 4.38 7.75
CA GLY A 148 20.13 4.49 9.14
C GLY A 148 20.97 3.29 9.58
N ALA A 149 21.52 2.53 8.64
CA ALA A 149 22.42 1.41 8.92
C ALA A 149 23.82 1.89 9.29
N GLU A 150 24.56 1.06 10.02
CA GLU A 150 26.00 1.29 10.22
C GLU A 150 26.81 0.69 9.06
N ALA A 151 27.96 1.31 8.75
CA ALA A 151 28.86 0.80 7.71
C ALA A 151 29.38 -0.62 7.99
N SER A 152 29.49 -1.00 9.27
CA SER A 152 29.83 -2.36 9.71
C SER A 152 28.79 -3.38 9.23
N LEU A 153 27.50 -3.06 9.31
CA LEU A 153 26.41 -3.93 8.86
C LEU A 153 26.44 -4.12 7.34
N VAL A 154 26.69 -3.06 6.57
CA VAL A 154 26.75 -3.16 5.10
C VAL A 154 27.92 -4.05 4.66
N ARG A 155 29.10 -3.90 5.28
CA ARG A 155 30.25 -4.79 5.02
C ARG A 155 29.94 -6.24 5.37
N GLU A 156 29.26 -6.47 6.48
CA GLU A 156 28.82 -7.81 6.89
C GLU A 156 27.86 -8.43 5.85
N LEU A 157 26.92 -7.64 5.32
CA LEU A 157 26.00 -8.07 4.27
C LEU A 157 26.74 -8.43 2.98
N GLU A 158 27.76 -7.67 2.58
CA GLU A 158 28.63 -8.00 1.44
C GLU A 158 29.43 -9.30 1.70
N GLU A 159 30.02 -9.45 2.88
CA GLU A 159 30.81 -10.64 3.26
C GLU A 159 29.97 -11.92 3.20
N TYR A 160 28.73 -11.87 3.69
CA TYR A 160 27.80 -12.98 3.60
C TYR A 160 27.12 -13.10 2.23
N GLY A 161 27.40 -12.21 1.29
CA GLY A 161 26.84 -12.17 -0.06
C GLY A 161 25.33 -11.98 -0.09
N VAL A 162 24.79 -11.25 0.88
CA VAL A 162 23.37 -10.88 0.98
C VAL A 162 23.05 -9.70 0.06
N ILE A 163 24.01 -8.79 -0.10
CA ILE A 163 24.01 -7.71 -1.09
C ILE A 163 25.31 -7.79 -1.89
N ARG A 164 25.38 -7.08 -3.02
CA ARG A 164 26.61 -7.00 -3.80
C ARG A 164 26.77 -5.63 -4.44
N GLY A 165 27.66 -4.82 -3.85
CA GLY A 165 28.04 -3.56 -4.47
C GLY A 165 28.82 -3.76 -5.77
N GLU A 166 28.54 -2.92 -6.77
CA GLU A 166 29.31 -2.83 -8.00
C GLU A 166 30.39 -1.75 -7.88
N ARG A 167 31.63 -2.08 -8.24
CA ARG A 167 32.72 -1.09 -8.23
C ARG A 167 32.76 -0.33 -9.55
N ARG A 168 32.56 0.98 -9.50
CA ARG A 168 32.69 1.91 -10.65
C ARG A 168 33.45 3.15 -10.23
N ASP A 169 34.42 3.57 -11.05
CA ASP A 169 35.25 4.76 -10.83
C ASP A 169 35.89 4.88 -9.42
N GLY A 170 36.18 3.74 -8.78
CA GLY A 170 36.78 3.68 -7.45
C GLY A 170 35.79 3.69 -6.28
N GLU A 171 34.50 3.87 -6.55
CA GLU A 171 33.42 3.82 -5.56
C GLU A 171 32.62 2.51 -5.67
N THR A 172 32.04 2.09 -4.54
CA THR A 172 31.09 0.96 -4.51
C THR A 172 29.68 1.53 -4.56
N LEU A 173 28.94 1.13 -5.58
CA LEU A 173 27.57 1.56 -5.84
C LEU A 173 26.59 0.40 -5.57
N TYR A 174 25.43 0.75 -5.05
CA TYR A 174 24.36 -0.17 -4.67
C TYR A 174 23.08 0.18 -5.42
N ASP A 175 22.31 -0.82 -5.82
CA ASP A 175 21.01 -0.56 -6.42
C ASP A 175 19.92 -0.33 -5.35
N GLU A 176 18.72 0.00 -5.82
CA GLU A 176 17.55 0.19 -4.97
C GLU A 176 17.19 -1.08 -4.18
N THR A 177 17.42 -2.27 -4.75
CA THR A 177 17.15 -3.55 -4.09
C THR A 177 18.12 -3.77 -2.92
N ASP A 178 19.41 -3.55 -3.14
CA ASP A 178 20.45 -3.59 -2.12
C ASP A 178 20.10 -2.63 -0.97
N ARG A 179 19.69 -1.39 -1.28
CA ARG A 179 19.27 -0.41 -0.27
C ARG A 179 18.10 -0.92 0.56
N GLU A 180 17.08 -1.50 -0.05
CA GLU A 180 15.92 -2.04 0.68
C GLU A 180 16.28 -3.28 1.51
N ILE A 181 17.21 -4.12 1.04
CA ILE A 181 17.78 -5.22 1.83
C ILE A 181 18.50 -4.67 3.06
N VAL A 182 19.38 -3.66 2.90
CA VAL A 182 20.07 -3.00 4.02
C VAL A 182 19.06 -2.43 5.02
N ARG A 183 18.01 -1.75 4.55
CA ARG A 183 16.94 -1.20 5.39
C ARG A 183 16.23 -2.28 6.21
N ALA A 184 15.89 -3.41 5.58
CA ALA A 184 15.22 -4.51 6.25
C ALA A 184 16.11 -5.14 7.32
N VAL A 185 17.40 -5.36 7.00
CA VAL A 185 18.34 -5.95 7.95
C VAL A 185 18.66 -4.99 9.10
N ALA A 186 18.76 -3.69 8.86
CA ALA A 186 18.96 -2.70 9.92
C ALA A 186 17.82 -2.73 10.97
N GLN A 187 16.59 -3.04 10.54
CA GLN A 187 15.48 -3.26 11.48
C GLN A 187 15.61 -4.56 12.25
N LEU A 188 16.02 -5.65 11.60
CA LEU A 188 16.24 -6.96 12.23
C LEU A 188 17.41 -6.94 13.23
N ALA A 189 18.45 -6.16 12.95
CA ALA A 189 19.62 -6.00 13.82
C ALA A 189 19.24 -5.47 15.21
N ARG A 190 18.17 -4.66 15.32
CA ARG A 190 17.63 -4.16 16.60
C ARG A 190 17.13 -5.29 17.51
N PHE A 191 16.84 -6.45 16.95
CA PHE A 191 16.41 -7.66 17.66
C PHE A 191 17.53 -8.71 17.77
N GLY A 192 18.78 -8.33 17.52
CA GLY A 192 19.94 -9.23 17.62
C GLY A 192 20.13 -10.16 16.41
N VAL A 193 19.46 -9.89 15.29
CA VAL A 193 19.60 -10.67 14.06
C VAL A 193 20.71 -10.09 13.19
N GLY A 194 21.87 -10.73 13.20
CA GLY A 194 23.03 -10.43 12.35
C GLY A 194 23.87 -11.67 12.07
N GLY A 195 25.01 -11.50 11.40
CA GLY A 195 25.98 -12.56 11.17
C GLY A 195 25.45 -13.79 10.48
N ARG A 196 25.71 -14.95 11.08
CA ARG A 196 25.32 -16.27 10.56
C ARG A 196 23.81 -16.40 10.30
N ASN A 197 22.97 -15.64 11.00
CA ASN A 197 21.52 -15.64 10.76
C ASN A 197 21.17 -15.10 9.37
N LEU A 198 21.93 -14.12 8.87
CA LEU A 198 21.73 -13.55 7.53
C LEU A 198 21.95 -14.58 6.43
N ARG A 199 22.90 -15.51 6.63
CA ARG A 199 23.16 -16.62 5.71
C ARG A 199 21.97 -17.56 5.57
N VAL A 200 21.13 -17.71 6.61
CA VAL A 200 19.91 -18.52 6.56
C VAL A 200 18.90 -17.88 5.61
N PHE A 201 18.70 -16.56 5.70
CA PHE A 201 17.82 -15.82 4.79
C PHE A 201 18.31 -15.92 3.35
N ARG A 202 19.61 -15.68 3.11
CA ARG A 202 20.22 -15.82 1.77
C ARG A 202 20.01 -17.22 1.20
N THR A 203 20.38 -18.26 1.97
CA THR A 203 20.27 -19.66 1.50
C THR A 203 18.82 -20.03 1.20
N SER A 204 17.86 -19.52 1.98
CA SER A 204 16.44 -19.72 1.71
C SER A 204 16.02 -19.05 0.40
N ALA A 205 16.46 -17.82 0.15
CA ALA A 205 16.16 -17.09 -1.08
C ALA A 205 16.78 -17.77 -2.31
N ASP A 206 18.04 -18.23 -2.22
CA ASP A 206 18.72 -18.95 -3.31
C ASP A 206 17.98 -20.23 -3.70
N ARG A 207 17.50 -21.00 -2.70
CA ARG A 207 16.72 -22.21 -2.95
C ARG A 207 15.36 -21.93 -3.59
N GLU A 208 14.71 -20.84 -3.16
CA GLU A 208 13.44 -20.40 -3.73
C GLU A 208 13.62 -19.97 -5.19
N ALA A 209 14.65 -19.16 -5.48
CA ALA A 209 15.00 -18.76 -6.84
C ALA A 209 15.33 -19.96 -7.74
N ALA A 210 16.14 -20.90 -7.26
CA ALA A 210 16.51 -22.10 -8.01
C ALA A 210 15.29 -22.98 -8.34
N LEU A 211 14.33 -23.12 -7.42
CA LEU A 211 13.09 -23.86 -7.66
C LEU A 211 12.27 -23.19 -8.78
N LEU A 212 12.10 -21.87 -8.72
CA LEU A 212 11.35 -21.13 -9.73
C LEU A 212 12.06 -21.15 -11.09
N GLU A 213 13.38 -21.01 -11.11
CA GLU A 213 14.20 -21.14 -12.32
C GLU A 213 14.02 -22.52 -12.94
N GLN A 214 14.05 -23.61 -12.17
CA GLN A 214 13.88 -24.96 -12.68
C GLN A 214 12.53 -25.15 -13.39
N ILE A 215 11.46 -24.54 -12.88
CA ILE A 215 10.11 -24.61 -13.45
C ILE A 215 10.05 -23.87 -14.80
N LEU A 216 10.65 -22.69 -14.89
CA LEU A 216 10.51 -21.79 -16.06
C LEU A 216 11.72 -21.80 -17.01
N ALA A 217 12.79 -22.53 -16.68
CA ALA A 217 14.05 -22.60 -17.42
C ALA A 217 13.88 -22.79 -18.94
N PRO A 218 13.03 -23.72 -19.42
CA PRO A 218 12.82 -23.91 -20.86
C PRO A 218 12.21 -22.68 -21.54
N ALA A 219 11.27 -22.00 -20.87
CA ALA A 219 10.59 -20.82 -21.40
C ALA A 219 11.51 -19.58 -21.37
N LEU A 220 12.27 -19.41 -20.28
CA LEU A 220 13.25 -18.33 -20.13
C LEU A 220 14.39 -18.41 -21.15
N ARG A 221 14.83 -19.61 -21.53
CA ARG A 221 15.87 -19.83 -22.56
C ARG A 221 15.34 -19.79 -23.99
N SER A 222 14.04 -19.56 -24.20
CA SER A 222 13.46 -19.55 -25.54
C SER A 222 14.06 -18.42 -26.40
N ARG A 223 14.27 -18.69 -27.70
CA ARG A 223 14.65 -17.66 -28.66
C ARG A 223 13.49 -16.70 -28.99
N ASN A 224 12.23 -17.14 -28.78
CA ASN A 224 11.06 -16.31 -29.00
C ASN A 224 10.94 -15.23 -27.89
N PRO A 225 10.95 -13.93 -28.23
CA PRO A 225 10.86 -12.85 -27.26
C PRO A 225 9.53 -12.79 -26.49
N GLU A 226 8.41 -13.16 -27.12
CA GLU A 226 7.09 -13.18 -26.48
C GLU A 226 7.04 -14.27 -25.41
N ARG A 227 7.49 -15.48 -25.75
CA ARG A 227 7.56 -16.61 -24.80
C ARG A 227 8.49 -16.32 -23.62
N ARG A 228 9.59 -15.57 -23.83
CA ARG A 228 10.44 -15.11 -22.73
C ARG A 228 9.73 -14.08 -21.85
N ARG A 229 8.98 -13.14 -22.44
CA ARG A 229 8.21 -12.14 -21.68
C ARG A 229 7.15 -12.82 -20.81
N GLU A 230 6.37 -13.74 -21.38
CA GLU A 230 5.41 -14.56 -20.63
C GLU A 230 6.08 -15.34 -19.50
N ALA A 231 7.29 -15.86 -19.72
CA ALA A 231 8.04 -16.55 -18.68
C ALA A 231 8.49 -15.63 -17.54
N VAL A 232 8.87 -14.38 -17.83
CA VAL A 232 9.21 -13.38 -16.81
C VAL A 232 7.97 -12.98 -16.00
N GLU A 233 6.84 -12.75 -16.66
CA GLU A 233 5.55 -12.47 -15.99
C GLU A 233 5.11 -13.66 -15.12
N ALA A 234 5.26 -14.90 -15.61
CA ALA A 234 5.01 -16.09 -14.84
C ALA A 234 5.95 -16.21 -13.62
N LEU A 235 7.21 -15.80 -13.75
CA LEU A 235 8.18 -15.81 -12.67
C LEU A 235 7.79 -14.85 -11.54
N GLU A 236 7.35 -13.64 -11.87
CA GLU A 236 6.84 -12.65 -10.90
C GLU A 236 5.60 -13.19 -10.15
N ASN A 237 4.67 -13.81 -10.89
CA ASN A 237 3.48 -14.43 -10.31
C ASN A 237 3.84 -15.58 -9.36
N LEU A 238 4.75 -16.47 -9.76
CA LEU A 238 5.19 -17.58 -8.92
C LEU A 238 5.94 -17.10 -7.67
N ALA A 239 6.79 -16.08 -7.79
CA ALA A 239 7.48 -15.49 -6.64
C ALA A 239 6.50 -14.90 -5.62
N THR A 240 5.41 -14.28 -6.10
CA THR A 240 4.33 -13.76 -5.26
C THR A 240 3.62 -14.89 -4.50
N ILE A 241 3.25 -15.97 -5.20
CA ILE A 241 2.58 -17.13 -4.60
C ILE A 241 3.49 -17.82 -3.57
N ALA A 242 4.76 -18.03 -3.91
CA ALA A 242 5.74 -18.66 -3.03
C ALA A 242 5.97 -17.83 -1.74
N SER A 243 6.09 -16.50 -1.89
CA SER A 243 6.18 -15.58 -0.75
C SER A 243 4.95 -15.64 0.16
N HIS A 244 3.75 -15.73 -0.43
CA HIS A 244 2.52 -15.88 0.35
C HIS A 244 2.49 -17.20 1.12
N LEU A 245 2.83 -18.32 0.48
CA LEU A 245 2.93 -19.62 1.13
C LEU A 245 3.93 -19.59 2.29
N LYS A 246 5.12 -19.02 2.08
CA LYS A 246 6.15 -18.86 3.13
C LYS A 246 5.62 -18.06 4.32
N HIS A 247 4.91 -16.97 4.07
CA HIS A 247 4.29 -16.17 5.14
C HIS A 247 3.27 -16.99 5.94
N LEU A 248 2.40 -17.75 5.26
CA LEU A 248 1.40 -18.59 5.93
C LEU A 248 2.04 -19.70 6.77
N LEU A 249 3.08 -20.35 6.26
CA LEU A 249 3.85 -21.37 7.00
C LEU A 249 4.49 -20.76 8.25
N LEU A 250 5.13 -19.60 8.11
CA LEU A 250 5.72 -18.87 9.23
C LEU A 250 4.66 -18.53 10.28
N VAL A 251 3.52 -17.95 9.89
CA VAL A 251 2.42 -17.62 10.81
C VAL A 251 1.90 -18.85 11.53
N ARG A 252 1.72 -19.97 10.83
CA ARG A 252 1.28 -21.23 11.43
C ARG A 252 2.25 -21.71 12.51
N ASP A 253 3.55 -21.63 12.25
CA ASP A 253 4.55 -22.14 13.18
C ASP A 253 4.80 -21.17 14.35
N LEU A 254 4.74 -19.85 14.12
CA LEU A 254 4.79 -18.85 15.19
C LEU A 254 3.59 -18.95 16.14
N ARG A 255 2.39 -19.28 15.63
CA ARG A 255 1.21 -19.49 16.49
C ARG A 255 1.43 -20.57 17.54
N LYS A 256 2.23 -21.61 17.23
CA LYS A 256 2.57 -22.69 18.18
C LYS A 256 3.44 -22.22 19.34
N LEU A 257 4.18 -21.12 19.16
CA LEU A 257 5.02 -20.53 20.21
C LEU A 257 4.21 -19.62 21.14
N THR A 258 3.04 -19.16 20.69
CA THR A 258 2.16 -18.25 21.44
C THR A 258 0.90 -18.93 21.98
N SER A 259 0.71 -20.22 21.66
CA SER A 259 -0.39 -21.07 22.14
C SER A 259 0.07 -21.94 23.28
#